data_AF-A0A2T0GUE0-F1
#
_entry.id   AF-A0A2T0GUE0-F1
#
_cell.length_a   1.000
_cell.length_b   1.000
_cell.length_c   1.000
_cell.angle_alpha   90.00
_cell.angle_beta   90.00
_cell.angle_gamma   90.00
#
_symmetry.space_group_name_H-M   'P 1'
#
loop_
_entity.id
_entity.type
_entity.pdbx_description
1 polymer ?
#
loop_
_entity_poly.entity_id
_entity_poly.type
_entity_poly.pdbx_seq_one_letter_code
_entity_poly.pdbx_strand_id
1 'polypeptide(L)'
;MTDAPTWSVIAHDADRLRQAVRELDTERGAAAKHDLAREVLRTVTVIGERLTDLVDGLAKHYEKPGVPEQRSAYLAMDQAAAAAEDLGECARRAIQTLEEEE
;
A
#
# COMPACT_ATOMS: atom_id res chain seq x y z
N MET A 1 13.65 8.08 18.29
CA MET A 1 12.74 6.92 18.28
C MET A 1 11.82 7.13 17.10
N THR A 2 12.02 6.40 16.01
CA THR A 2 11.05 6.34 14.93
C THR A 2 9.90 5.48 15.43
N ASP A 3 8.73 6.09 15.66
CA ASP A 3 7.50 5.34 15.91
C ASP A 3 7.29 4.42 14.70
N ALA A 4 7.27 3.11 14.95
CA ALA A 4 6.95 2.17 13.89
C ALA A 4 5.55 2.49 13.36
N PRO A 5 5.34 2.48 12.03
CA PRO A 5 4.02 2.71 11.46
C PRO A 5 3.02 1.75 12.08
N THR A 6 1.79 2.21 12.31
CA THR A 6 0.71 1.39 12.85
C THR A 6 -0.23 0.98 11.73
N TRP A 7 -0.97 -0.13 11.89
CA TRP A 7 -2.01 -0.53 10.94
C TRP A 7 -3.04 0.57 10.67
N SER A 8 -3.33 1.44 11.64
CA SER A 8 -4.20 2.61 11.44
C SER A 8 -3.64 3.64 10.48
N VAL A 9 -2.32 3.84 10.46
CA VAL A 9 -1.65 4.76 9.52
C VAL A 9 -1.75 4.21 8.10
N ILE A 10 -1.51 2.90 7.94
CA ILE A 10 -1.68 2.23 6.64
C ILE A 10 -3.13 2.29 6.16
N ALA A 11 -4.10 2.08 7.05
CA ALA A 11 -5.52 2.17 6.68
C ALA A 11 -5.89 3.58 6.18
N HIS A 12 -5.40 4.63 6.84
CA HIS A 12 -5.61 6.00 6.41
C HIS A 12 -5.01 6.27 5.02
N ASP A 13 -3.77 5.84 4.79
CA ASP A 13 -3.13 6.02 3.48
C ASP A 13 -3.83 5.18 2.40
N ALA A 14 -4.33 3.98 2.74
CA ALA A 14 -5.09 3.14 1.82
C ALA A 14 -6.42 3.80 1.41
N ASP A 15 -7.10 4.50 2.31
CA ASP A 15 -8.27 5.28 1.96
C ASP A 15 -7.94 6.45 1.04
N ARG A 16 -6.81 7.12 1.28
CA ARG A 16 -6.30 8.15 0.35
C ARG A 16 -5.97 7.56 -1.03
N LEU A 17 -5.35 6.38 -1.08
CA LEU A 17 -5.06 5.68 -2.32
C LEU A 17 -6.35 5.34 -3.09
N ARG A 18 -7.36 4.80 -2.40
CA ARG A 18 -8.67 4.49 -2.99
C ARG A 18 -9.34 5.75 -3.56
N GLN A 19 -9.20 6.88 -2.87
CA GLN A 19 -9.72 8.15 -3.37
C GLN A 19 -8.99 8.58 -4.65
N ALA A 20 -7.65 8.56 -4.64
CA ALA A 20 -6.84 8.93 -5.80
C ALA A 20 -7.10 8.03 -7.03
N VAL A 21 -7.28 6.72 -6.82
CA VAL A 21 -7.65 5.79 -7.90
C VAL A 21 -9.04 6.09 -8.47
N ARG A 22 -10.02 6.40 -7.61
CA ARG A 22 -11.37 6.79 -8.09
C ARG A 22 -11.33 8.07 -8.90
N GLU A 23 -10.55 9.06 -8.47
CA GLU A 23 -10.37 10.30 -9.21
C GLU A 23 -9.73 10.03 -10.57
N LEU A 24 -8.68 9.20 -10.61
CA LEU A 24 -8.03 8.76 -11.85
C LEU A 24 -9.01 8.11 -12.84
N ASP A 25 -9.89 7.22 -12.36
CA ASP A 25 -10.87 6.51 -13.18
C ASP A 25 -11.95 7.44 -13.78
N THR A 26 -12.19 8.59 -13.14
CA THR A 26 -13.25 9.53 -13.56
C THR A 26 -12.74 10.74 -14.34
N GLU A 27 -11.43 11.02 -14.27
CA GLU A 27 -10.81 12.14 -14.97
C GLU A 27 -10.76 11.89 -16.48
N ARG A 28 -11.11 12.93 -17.25
CA ARG A 28 -11.17 12.90 -18.71
C ARG A 28 -10.05 13.72 -19.36
N GLY A 29 -9.41 14.60 -18.61
CA GLY A 29 -8.31 15.43 -19.07
C GLY A 29 -6.98 14.69 -18.99
N ALA A 30 -6.37 14.43 -20.15
CA ALA A 30 -5.03 13.88 -20.35
C ALA A 30 -3.99 14.29 -19.27
N ALA A 31 -3.71 15.59 -19.19
CA ALA A 31 -2.72 16.13 -18.26
C ALA A 31 -3.08 15.90 -16.78
N ALA A 32 -4.35 16.05 -16.41
CA ALA A 32 -4.83 15.81 -15.05
C ALA A 32 -4.77 14.31 -14.70
N LYS A 33 -5.11 13.43 -15.65
CA LYS A 33 -5.03 11.98 -15.52
C LYS A 33 -3.58 11.53 -15.28
N HIS A 34 -2.61 12.11 -15.98
CA HIS A 34 -1.18 11.87 -15.74
C HIS A 34 -0.70 12.32 -14.36
N ASP A 35 -1.13 13.49 -13.90
CA ASP A 35 -0.74 13.98 -12.57
C ASP A 35 -1.35 13.11 -11.45
N LEU A 36 -2.61 12.69 -11.61
CA LEU A 36 -3.26 11.73 -10.73
C LEU A 36 -2.56 10.37 -10.74
N ALA A 37 -2.17 9.85 -11.90
CA ALA A 37 -1.43 8.59 -12.00
C ALA A 37 -0.10 8.66 -11.24
N ARG A 38 0.62 9.78 -11.34
CA ARG A 38 1.86 10.02 -10.55
C ARG A 38 1.59 10.10 -9.06
N GLU A 39 0.48 10.72 -8.64
CA GLU A 39 0.08 10.74 -7.22
C GLU A 39 -0.26 9.34 -6.70
N VAL A 40 -0.99 8.54 -7.48
CA VAL A 40 -1.28 7.13 -7.16
C VAL A 40 0.02 6.36 -6.97
N LEU A 41 0.98 6.48 -7.89
CA LEU A 41 2.27 5.80 -7.78
C LEU A 41 3.05 6.22 -6.53
N ARG A 42 3.13 7.52 -6.23
CA ARG A 42 3.78 8.01 -5.00
C ARG A 42 3.11 7.46 -3.74
N THR A 43 1.78 7.44 -3.72
CA THR A 43 1.00 6.95 -2.58
C THR A 43 1.21 5.45 -2.40
N VAL A 44 1.22 4.67 -3.49
CA VAL A 44 1.54 3.23 -3.45
C VAL A 44 2.93 2.99 -2.86
N THR A 45 3.95 3.75 -3.28
CA THR A 45 5.31 3.61 -2.73
C THR A 45 5.36 3.86 -1.24
N VAL A 46 4.72 4.95 -0.77
CA VAL A 46 4.70 5.29 0.67
C VAL A 46 4.00 4.21 1.49
N ILE A 47 2.87 3.67 1.01
CA ILE A 47 2.17 2.58 1.71
C ILE A 47 3.02 1.32 1.70
N GLY A 48 3.66 1.00 0.58
CA GLY A 48 4.54 -0.15 0.43
C GLY A 48 5.69 -0.13 1.45
N GLU A 49 6.39 1.01 1.59
CA GLU A 49 7.45 1.19 2.58
C GLU A 49 6.95 0.95 4.01
N ARG A 50 5.79 1.54 4.37
CA ARG A 50 5.19 1.37 5.71
C ARG A 50 4.74 -0.06 5.96
N LEU A 51 4.25 -0.74 4.94
CA LEU A 51 3.85 -2.14 5.02
C LEU A 51 5.07 -3.03 5.23
N THR A 52 6.19 -2.77 4.54
CA THR A 52 7.46 -3.46 4.76
C THR A 52 7.93 -3.30 6.21
N ASP A 53 7.92 -2.08 6.75
CA ASP A 53 8.31 -1.82 8.15
C ASP A 53 7.44 -2.60 9.15
N LEU A 54 6.14 -2.69 8.92
CA LEU A 54 5.22 -3.46 9.76
C LEU A 54 5.50 -4.96 9.70
N VAL A 55 5.71 -5.50 8.51
CA VAL A 55 6.01 -6.93 8.31
C VAL A 55 7.35 -7.29 8.97
N ASP A 56 8.36 -6.44 8.83
CA ASP A 56 9.65 -6.59 9.51
C ASP A 56 9.51 -6.55 11.03
N GLY A 57 8.68 -5.64 11.55
CA GLY A 57 8.36 -5.55 12.97
C GLY A 57 7.69 -6.82 13.49
N LEU A 58 6.74 -7.36 12.73
CA LEU A 58 6.05 -8.61 13.04
C LEU A 58 7.02 -9.80 13.01
N ALA A 59 7.85 -9.93 11.98
CA ALA A 59 8.85 -10.99 11.88
C ALA A 59 9.78 -11.01 13.11
N LYS A 60 10.35 -9.84 13.48
CA LYS A 60 11.20 -9.67 14.68
C LYS A 60 10.47 -10.00 15.98
N HIS A 61 9.15 -9.79 16.05
CA HIS A 61 8.36 -10.14 17.23
C HIS A 61 8.25 -11.67 17.38
N TYR A 62 7.97 -12.38 16.29
CA TYR A 62 7.76 -13.83 16.29
C TYR A 62 9.06 -14.66 16.31
N GLU A 63 10.21 -14.05 16.00
CA GLU A 63 11.53 -14.67 16.23
C GLU A 63 11.89 -14.82 17.72
N LYS A 64 11.18 -14.13 18.63
CA LYS A 64 11.50 -14.18 20.07
C LYS A 64 11.02 -15.51 20.69
N PRO A 65 11.90 -16.24 21.42
CA PRO A 65 11.51 -17.49 22.07
C PRO A 65 10.45 -17.22 23.15
N GLY A 66 9.35 -18.01 23.11
CA GLY A 66 8.26 -17.95 24.08
C GLY A 66 6.98 -17.23 23.62
N VAL A 67 6.89 -16.77 22.36
CA VAL A 67 5.64 -16.21 21.81
C VAL A 67 4.67 -17.35 21.44
N PRO A 68 3.52 -17.52 22.12
CA PRO A 68 2.66 -18.69 21.93
C PRO A 68 1.74 -18.62 20.70
N GLU A 69 1.57 -17.46 20.07
CA GLU A 69 0.46 -17.22 19.13
C GLU A 69 0.90 -17.10 17.67
N GLN A 70 1.32 -18.23 17.09
CA GLN A 70 1.61 -18.32 15.64
C GLN A 70 0.39 -17.97 14.76
N ARG A 71 -0.84 -18.18 15.25
CA ARG A 71 -2.08 -17.90 14.49
C ARG A 71 -2.27 -16.41 14.20
N SER A 72 -1.92 -15.53 15.14
CA SER A 72 -1.98 -14.08 14.95
C SER A 72 -0.94 -13.63 13.92
N ALA A 73 0.23 -14.27 13.91
CA ALA A 73 1.28 -14.04 12.92
C ALA A 73 0.78 -14.34 11.50
N TYR A 74 0.22 -15.52 11.29
CA TYR A 74 -0.30 -15.93 9.98
C TYR A 74 -1.37 -14.97 9.47
N LEU A 75 -2.32 -14.58 10.33
CA LEU A 75 -3.37 -13.62 9.94
C LEU A 75 -2.79 -12.26 9.55
N ALA A 76 -1.82 -11.74 10.31
CA ALA A 76 -1.19 -10.46 9.99
C ALA A 76 -0.35 -10.53 8.69
N MET A 77 0.29 -11.67 8.42
CA MET A 77 1.02 -11.90 7.17
C MET A 77 0.07 -12.05 5.97
N ASP A 78 -1.07 -12.73 6.13
CA ASP A 78 -2.10 -12.83 5.09
C ASP A 78 -2.68 -11.45 4.76
N GLN A 79 -2.94 -10.62 5.78
CA GLN A 79 -3.38 -9.24 5.59
C GLN A 79 -2.33 -8.39 4.87
N ALA A 80 -1.05 -8.55 5.21
CA ALA A 80 0.03 -7.86 4.51
C ALA A 80 0.15 -8.29 3.06
N ALA A 81 0.01 -9.59 2.76
CA ALA A 81 0.04 -10.12 1.40
C ALA A 81 -1.11 -9.55 0.56
N ALA A 82 -2.34 -9.55 1.09
CA ALA A 82 -3.50 -8.96 0.42
C ALA A 82 -3.31 -7.46 0.15
N ALA A 83 -2.79 -6.71 1.13
CA ALA A 83 -2.50 -5.29 0.95
C ALA A 83 -1.44 -5.05 -0.15
N ALA A 84 -0.39 -5.87 -0.21
CA ALA A 84 0.62 -5.77 -1.25
C ALA A 84 0.06 -6.07 -2.65
N GLU A 85 -0.88 -7.01 -2.77
CA GLU A 85 -1.57 -7.32 -4.03
C GLU A 85 -2.41 -6.13 -4.51
N ASP A 86 -3.21 -5.54 -3.62
CA ASP A 86 -4.03 -4.34 -3.91
C ASP A 86 -3.15 -3.16 -4.36
N LEU A 87 -2.03 -2.93 -3.69
CA LEU A 87 -1.04 -1.91 -4.08
C LEU A 87 -0.48 -2.16 -5.48
N GLY A 88 -0.14 -3.40 -5.79
CA GLY A 88 0.34 -3.80 -7.10
C GLY A 88 -0.69 -3.57 -8.21
N GLU A 89 -1.98 -3.80 -7.92
CA GLU A 89 -3.05 -3.49 -8.86
C GLU A 89 -3.18 -1.99 -9.12
N CYS A 90 -3.16 -1.18 -8.06
CA CYS A 90 -3.22 0.28 -8.17
C CYS A 90 -2.04 0.83 -9.00
N ALA A 91 -0.83 0.34 -8.76
CA ALA A 91 0.36 0.73 -9.52
C ALA A 91 0.24 0.36 -11.01
N ARG A 92 -0.23 -0.86 -11.32
CA ARG A 92 -0.44 -1.29 -12.71
C ARG A 92 -1.41 -0.39 -13.45
N ARG A 93 -2.54 -0.04 -12.83
CA ARG A 93 -3.55 0.87 -13.43
C ARG A 93 -2.97 2.26 -13.69
N ALA A 94 -2.20 2.79 -12.74
CA ALA A 94 -1.54 4.08 -12.90
C ALA A 94 -0.49 4.06 -14.02
N ILE A 95 0.28 2.99 -14.16
CA ILE A 95 1.25 2.82 -15.26
C ILE A 95 0.53 2.75 -16.61
N GLN A 96 -0.51 1.91 -16.73
CA GLN A 96 -1.31 1.81 -17.96
C GLN A 96 -1.86 3.17 -18.39
N THR A 97 -2.31 3.98 -17.43
CA THR A 97 -2.78 5.33 -17.70
C THR A 97 -1.70 6.25 -18.26
N LEU A 98 -0.44 6.08 -17.84
CA LEU A 98 0.69 6.85 -18.37
C LEU A 98 1.14 6.36 -19.76
N GLU A 99 0.94 5.07 -20.05
CA GLU A 99 1.29 4.45 -21.33
C GLU A 99 0.25 4.70 -22.44
N GLU A 100 -1.03 4.95 -22.09
CA GLU A 100 -2.12 5.23 -23.05
C GLU A 100 -1.92 6.51 -23.89
N GLU A 101 -0.92 7.35 -23.58
CA GLU A 101 -0.59 8.58 -24.33
C GLU A 101 0.74 8.54 -25.11
N GLU A 102 1.52 7.45 -25.04
CA GLU A 102 2.68 7.21 -25.94
C GLU A 102 2.25 6.61 -27.29
#